data_AF-A0A485PE77-F1
#
_entry.id   AF-A0A485PE77-F1
#
_cell.length_a   1.000
_cell.length_b   1.000
_cell.length_c   1.000
_cell.angle_alpha   90.00
_cell.angle_beta   90.00
_cell.angle_gamma   90.00
#
_symmetry.space_group_name_H-M   'P 1'
#
loop_
_entity.id
_entity.type
_entity.pdbx_description
1 polymer ?
#
loop_
_entity_poly.entity_id
_entity_poly.type
_entity_poly.pdbx_seq_one_letter_code
_entity_poly.pdbx_strand_id
1 'polypeptide(L)' 'GFLSRGVSMLNVFLKSHLGEQERPKFVAYPHLHIRANPVPWGDSNHTPFHNSHTNPLPTSYEDE' A
#
# COMPACT_ATOMS: atom_id res chain seq x y z
N GLY A 1 -6.99 -2.01 31.47
CA GLY A 1 -6.44 -3.17 30.74
C GLY A 1 -7.14 -3.42 29.40
N PHE A 2 -8.42 -3.81 29.41
CA PHE A 2 -9.14 -4.22 28.19
C PHE A 2 -9.96 -3.10 27.52
N LEU A 3 -10.56 -2.20 28.31
CA LEU A 3 -11.35 -1.07 27.77
C LEU A 3 -10.51 -0.14 26.87
N SER A 4 -9.28 0.17 27.28
CA SER A 4 -8.37 0.98 26.46
C SER A 4 -8.05 0.33 25.12
N ARG A 5 -7.89 -1.00 25.06
CA ARG A 5 -7.66 -1.71 23.79
C ARG A 5 -8.88 -1.63 22.89
N GLY A 6 -10.08 -1.78 23.46
CA GLY A 6 -11.34 -1.63 22.72
C GLY A 6 -11.51 -0.22 22.13
N VAL A 7 -11.23 0.82 22.91
CA VAL A 7 -11.29 2.21 22.44
C VAL A 7 -10.25 2.48 21.34
N SER A 8 -9.02 2.00 21.50
CA SER A 8 -7.98 2.14 20.46
C SER A 8 -8.36 1.42 19.16
N MET A 9 -8.92 0.21 19.25
CA MET A 9 -9.38 -0.57 18.09
C MET A 9 -10.52 0.14 17.36
N LEU A 10 -11.51 0.64 18.11
CA LEU A 10 -12.65 1.38 17.57
C LEU A 10 -12.20 2.68 16.88
N ASN A 11 -11.25 3.42 17.47
CA ASN A 11 -10.71 4.63 16.88
C ASN A 11 -10.02 4.37 15.53
N VAL A 12 -9.19 3.34 15.42
CA VAL A 12 -8.54 2.98 14.14
C VAL A 12 -9.57 2.52 13.12
N PHE A 13 -10.53 1.68 13.53
CA PHE A 13 -11.60 1.18 12.65
C PHE A 13 -12.44 2.31 12.05
N LEU A 14 -12.87 3.27 12.87
CA LEU A 14 -13.64 4.42 12.40
C LEU A 14 -12.82 5.29 11.44
N LYS A 15 -11.54 5.54 11.75
CA LYS A 15 -10.65 6.31 10.87
C LYS A 15 -10.38 5.61 9.54
N SER A 16 -10.28 4.28 9.52
CA SER A 16 -9.99 3.52 8.31
C SER A 16 -11.20 3.36 7.39
N HIS A 17 -12.42 3.35 7.93
CA HIS A 17 -13.65 3.15 7.14
C HIS A 17 -14.32 4.45 6.71
N LEU A 18 -14.11 5.54 7.45
CA LEU A 18 -14.74 6.85 7.19
C LEU A 18 -13.75 7.91 6.71
N GLY A 19 -12.44 7.67 6.90
CA GLY A 19 -11.40 8.57 6.41
C GLY A 19 -11.03 8.23 4.98
N GLU A 20 -11.43 9.09 4.05
CA GLU A 20 -10.87 9.10 2.69
C GLU A 20 -9.36 9.37 2.80
N GLN A 21 -8.53 8.40 2.41
CA GLN A 21 -7.10 8.62 2.25
C GLN A 21 -6.81 8.89 0.78
N GLU A 22 -6.53 10.15 0.46
CA GLU A 22 -6.14 10.52 -0.90
C GLU A 22 -4.84 9.81 -1.27
N ARG A 23 -4.86 9.12 -2.41
CA ARG A 23 -3.68 8.43 -2.93
C ARG A 23 -2.61 9.47 -3.33
N PRO A 24 -1.36 9.33 -2.87
CA PRO A 24 -0.30 10.24 -3.27
C PRO A 24 0.02 10.09 -4.76
N LYS A 25 0.33 11.22 -5.42
CA LYS A 25 0.80 11.25 -6.81
C LYS A 25 2.07 10.41 -6.97
N PHE A 26 2.17 9.68 -8.08
CA PHE A 26 3.35 8.89 -8.36
C PHE A 26 4.57 9.77 -8.59
N VAL A 27 5.68 9.43 -7.94
CA VAL A 27 7.00 10.03 -8.17
C VAL A 27 8.01 8.89 -8.24
N ALA A 28 8.71 8.78 -9.37
CA ALA A 28 9.71 7.74 -9.62
C ALA A 28 11.01 8.01 -8.86
N TYR A 29 10.97 7.90 -7.53
CA TYR A 29 12.16 8.02 -6.70
C TYR A 29 13.13 6.87 -7.01
N PRO A 30 14.43 7.16 -7.25
CA PRO A 30 15.40 6.14 -7.68
C PRO A 30 15.71 5.08 -6.60
N HIS A 31 15.31 5.33 -5.35
CA HIS A 31 15.48 4.41 -4.22
C HIS A 31 14.20 3.65 -3.85
N LEU A 32 13.08 3.89 -4.54
CA LEU A 32 11.82 3.17 -4.38
C LEU A 32 11.58 2.24 -5.56
N HIS A 33 10.70 1.24 -5.38
CA HIS A 33 10.31 0.28 -6.42
C HIS A 33 11.48 -0.43 -7.12
N ILE A 34 12.58 -0.66 -6.39
CA ILE A 34 13.78 -1.31 -6.94
C ILE A 34 13.46 -2.76 -7.32
N ARG A 35 13.71 -3.11 -8.59
CA ARG A 35 13.62 -4.46 -9.13
C ARG A 35 15.01 -4.94 -9.54
N ALA A 36 15.81 -5.37 -8.55
CA ALA A 36 17.16 -5.87 -8.82
C ALA A 36 17.16 -7.30 -9.39
N ASN A 37 16.23 -8.14 -8.93
CA ASN A 37 16.01 -9.49 -9.45
C ASN A 37 14.50 -9.78 -9.53
N PRO A 38 14.08 -10.58 -10.51
CA PRO A 38 12.70 -11.02 -10.65
C PRO A 38 12.26 -11.83 -9.43
N VAL A 39 11.06 -11.55 -8.91
CA VAL A 39 10.52 -12.38 -7.82
C VAL A 39 10.01 -13.72 -8.37
N PRO A 40 10.19 -14.85 -7.67
CA PRO A 40 9.88 -16.19 -8.20
C PRO A 40 8.38 -16.56 -8.20
N TRP A 41 7.48 -15.58 -8.24
CA TRP A 41 6.03 -15.77 -8.29
C TRP A 41 5.37 -14.70 -9.16
N GLY A 42 4.15 -14.97 -9.64
CA GLY A 42 3.39 -14.05 -10.47
C GLY A 42 4.10 -13.71 -11.79
N ASP A 43 4.11 -12.43 -12.14
CA ASP A 43 4.78 -11.88 -13.32
C ASP A 43 6.19 -11.33 -13.02
N SER A 44 6.73 -11.65 -11.84
CA SER A 44 8.00 -11.12 -11.34
C SER A 44 8.04 -9.61 -11.05
N ASN A 45 7.02 -8.83 -11.40
CA ASN A 45 6.99 -7.37 -11.21
C ASN A 45 6.02 -6.93 -10.10
N HIS A 46 5.20 -7.83 -9.58
CA HIS A 46 4.32 -7.58 -8.44
C HIS A 46 4.86 -8.21 -7.14
N THR A 47 4.66 -7.51 -6.02
CA THR A 47 5.00 -8.05 -4.69
C THR A 47 3.92 -9.04 -4.22
N PRO A 48 4.20 -9.95 -3.26
CA PRO A 48 3.21 -10.93 -2.76
C PRO A 48 1.95 -10.29 -2.17
N PHE A 49 2.09 -9.10 -1.58
CA PHE A 49 1.01 -8.30 -1.03
C PHE A 49 0.83 -7.04 -1.87
N HIS A 50 0.72 -7.21 -3.19
CA HIS A 50 0.47 -6.12 -4.11
C HIS A 50 -0.99 -5.62 -3.98
N ASN A 51 -1.16 -4.30 -4.05
CA ASN A 51 -2.43 -3.60 -4.06
C ASN A 51 -2.37 -2.53 -5.15
N SER A 52 -3.10 -2.71 -6.24
CA SER A 52 -3.06 -1.83 -7.43
C SER A 52 -3.36 -0.37 -7.08
N HIS A 53 -4.21 -0.17 -6.07
CA HIS A 53 -4.61 1.16 -5.62
C HIS A 53 -3.49 1.91 -4.88
N THR A 54 -2.57 1.22 -4.17
CA THR A 54 -1.60 1.89 -3.28
C THR A 54 -0.14 1.59 -3.61
N ASN A 55 0.14 0.53 -4.35
CA ASN A 55 1.49 0.05 -4.60
C ASN A 55 1.81 0.22 -6.09
N PRO A 56 2.40 1.35 -6.51
CA PRO A 56 2.70 1.56 -7.90
C PRO A 56 3.83 0.64 -8.39
N LEU A 57 3.80 0.36 -9.69
CA LEU A 57 4.91 -0.26 -10.40
C LEU A 57 6.05 0.76 -10.59
N PRO A 58 7.24 0.33 -11.03
CA PRO A 58 8.37 1.25 -11.27
C PRO A 58 8.06 2.38 -12.27
N THR A 59 7.02 2.21 -13.11
CA THR A 59 6.60 3.16 -14.14
C THR A 59 5.45 4.08 -13.72
N SER A 60 4.44 3.56 -13.02
CA SER A 60 3.22 4.27 -12.65
C SER A 60 2.34 3.40 -11.75
N TYR A 61 1.20 3.94 -11.30
CA TYR A 61 0.10 3.10 -10.84
C TYR A 61 -0.57 2.38 -12.03
N GLU A 62 -1.25 1.27 -11.75
CA GLU A 62 -1.87 0.43 -12.79
C GLU A 62 -3.15 1.02 -13.39
N ASP A 63 -3.82 1.90 -12.64
CA ASP A 63 -5.05 2.58 -13.08
C ASP A 63 -4.80 3.86 -13.90
N GLU A 64 -3.52 4.22 -14.14
CA GLU A 64 -3.06 5.36 -14.96
C GLU A 64 -2.48 4.87 -16.30
#